data_AF-A0A927N672-F1
#
_entry.id   AF-A0A927N672-F1
#
_cell.length_a   1.000
_cell.length_b   1.000
_cell.length_c   1.000
_cell.angle_alpha   90.00
_cell.angle_beta   90.00
_cell.angle_gamma   90.00
#
_symmetry.space_group_name_H-M   'P 1'
#
loop_
_entity.id
_entity.type
_entity.pdbx_description
1 polymer ?
#
loop_
_entity_poly.entity_id
_entity_poly.type
_entity_poly.pdbx_seq_one_letter_code
_entity_poly.pdbx_strand_id
1 'polypeptide(L)'
;MSTIHWTENNTPLRGFLDGLTAHLRSGGEGWLVLSDLAERLGLRTRGKLLAAIEAAELSVMDKIDTSPRHPRARDSTDPLHAARSAEITSLWRLTSN
;
A
#
# COMPACT_ATOMS: atom_id res chain seq x y z
N MET A 1 -16.25 12.01 14.82
CA MET A 1 -16.45 11.65 13.39
C MET A 1 -15.35 12.32 12.60
N SER A 2 -14.31 11.59 12.18
CA SER A 2 -13.25 12.18 11.35
C SER A 2 -13.64 12.02 9.89
N THR A 3 -13.88 13.15 9.22
CA THR A 3 -14.23 13.21 7.81
C THR A 3 -12.95 13.08 7.00
N ILE A 4 -12.81 12.01 6.23
CA ILE A 4 -11.67 11.82 5.33
C ILE A 4 -11.85 12.79 4.16
N HIS A 5 -11.07 13.87 4.16
CA HIS A 5 -11.04 14.88 3.10
C HIS A 5 -10.11 14.38 1.98
N TRP A 6 -10.68 14.02 0.83
CA TRP A 6 -9.91 13.70 -0.38
C TRP A 6 -9.56 15.01 -1.09
N THR A 7 -8.30 15.45 -1.01
CA THR A 7 -7.82 16.63 -1.75
C THR A 7 -6.96 16.20 -2.94
N GLU A 8 -6.90 17.08 -3.94
CA GLU A 8 -6.49 16.83 -5.33
C GLU A 8 -4.97 16.56 -5.49
N ASN A 9 -4.19 16.72 -4.42
CA ASN A 9 -2.77 16.35 -4.32
C ASN A 9 -2.50 15.17 -3.36
N ASN A 10 -3.54 14.58 -2.78
CA ASN A 10 -3.43 13.59 -1.72
C ASN A 10 -3.71 12.19 -2.29
N THR A 11 -2.67 11.55 -2.82
CA THR A 11 -2.75 10.13 -3.18
C THR A 11 -3.31 9.36 -1.98
N PRO A 12 -4.29 8.44 -2.13
CA PRO A 12 -4.91 7.74 -1.00
C PRO A 12 -3.93 7.13 0.01
N LEU A 13 -2.76 6.73 -0.47
CA LEU A 13 -1.65 6.26 0.34
C LEU A 13 -1.12 7.33 1.32
N ARG A 14 -0.90 8.57 0.87
CA ARG A 14 -0.32 9.63 1.70
C ARG A 14 -1.24 9.99 2.86
N GLY A 15 -2.52 10.21 2.57
CA GLY A 15 -3.52 10.49 3.61
C GLY A 15 -3.66 9.36 4.63
N PHE A 16 -3.53 8.10 4.20
CA PHE A 16 -3.48 6.95 5.12
C PHE A 16 -2.24 7.00 6.02
N LEU A 17 -1.04 7.22 5.46
CA LEU A 17 0.21 7.22 6.22
C LEU A 17 0.25 8.36 7.24
N ASP A 18 -0.08 9.59 6.82
CA ASP A 18 -0.14 10.74 7.73
C ASP A 18 -1.18 10.53 8.83
N GLY A 19 -2.35 9.98 8.46
CA GLY A 19 -3.40 9.63 9.42
C GLY A 19 -2.97 8.53 10.38
N LEU A 20 -2.22 7.54 9.93
CA LEU A 20 -1.77 6.43 10.76
C LEU A 20 -0.82 6.92 11.87
N THR A 21 0.19 7.71 11.52
CA THR A 21 1.14 8.28 12.49
C THR A 21 0.43 9.08 13.58
N ALA A 22 -0.60 9.85 13.22
CA ALA A 22 -1.36 10.65 14.18
C ALA A 22 -2.20 9.82 15.18
N HIS A 23 -2.46 8.54 14.90
CA HIS A 23 -3.32 7.68 15.72
C HIS A 23 -2.59 6.51 16.38
N LEU A 24 -1.32 6.28 16.04
CA LEU A 24 -0.52 5.24 16.67
C LEU A 24 -0.22 5.59 18.13
N ARG A 25 -0.40 4.61 19.01
CA ARG A 25 0.05 4.67 20.40
C ARG A 25 1.45 4.07 20.51
N SER A 26 2.15 4.35 21.61
CA SER A 26 3.44 3.72 21.90
C SER A 26 3.35 2.19 21.78
N GLY A 27 4.19 1.59 20.94
CA GLY A 27 4.19 0.15 20.64
C GLY A 27 3.02 -0.33 19.77
N GLY A 28 2.24 0.59 19.18
CA GLY A 28 1.15 0.28 18.26
C GLY A 28 1.65 -0.06 16.86
N GLU A 29 0.86 -0.84 16.14
CA GLU A 29 1.12 -1.19 14.74
C GLU A 29 0.01 -0.68 13.83
N GLY A 30 0.40 -0.23 12.64
CA GLY A 30 -0.48 0.08 11.54
C GLY A 30 -0.26 -0.89 10.39
N TRP A 31 -1.33 -1.39 9.81
CA TRP A 31 -1.25 -2.41 8.77
C TRP A 31 -1.75 -1.87 7.44
N LEU A 32 -0.92 -2.00 6.42
CA LEU A 32 -1.18 -1.51 5.07
C LEU A 32 -1.16 -2.67 4.08
N VAL A 33 -2.29 -2.90 3.40
CA VAL A 33 -2.39 -3.92 2.34
C VAL A 33 -2.26 -3.25 0.98
N LEU A 34 -1.29 -3.67 0.17
CA LEU A 34 -1.03 -3.11 -1.16
C LEU A 34 -0.72 -4.20 -2.18
N SER A 35 -1.31 -4.10 -3.38
CA SER A 35 -0.87 -4.85 -4.56
C SER A 35 0.33 -4.16 -5.22
N ASP A 36 1.30 -4.94 -5.68
CA ASP A 36 2.42 -4.50 -6.51
C ASP A 36 2.00 -4.15 -7.95
N LEU A 37 0.70 -4.26 -8.29
CA LEU A 37 0.18 -3.93 -9.62
C LEU A 37 0.55 -2.50 -10.04
N ALA A 38 0.50 -1.54 -9.13
CA ALA A 38 0.92 -0.16 -9.42
C ALA A 38 2.41 -0.06 -9.76
N GLU A 39 3.25 -0.95 -9.22
CA GLU A 39 4.68 -1.06 -9.56
C GLU A 39 4.85 -1.71 -10.94
N ARG A 40 4.10 -2.77 -11.22
CA ARG A 40 4.09 -3.47 -12.52
C ARG A 40 3.62 -2.58 -13.67
N LEU A 41 2.70 -1.67 -13.39
CA LEU A 41 2.19 -0.68 -14.36
C LEU A 41 3.06 0.59 -14.42
N GLY A 42 4.14 0.68 -13.64
CA GLY A 42 5.04 1.85 -13.62
C GLY A 42 4.45 3.11 -12.98
N LEU A 43 3.30 3.01 -12.31
CA LEU A 43 2.59 4.14 -11.69
C LEU A 43 3.24 4.59 -10.37
N ARG A 44 3.91 3.66 -9.67
CA ARG A 44 4.63 3.94 -8.43
C ARG A 44 5.80 2.97 -8.30
N THR A 45 6.98 3.44 -7.93
CA THR A 45 8.10 2.54 -7.61
C THR A 45 8.06 2.13 -6.15
N ARG A 46 8.66 0.98 -5.83
CA ARG A 46 8.87 0.56 -4.44
C ARG A 46 9.61 1.63 -3.62
N GLY A 47 10.61 2.28 -4.22
CA GLY A 47 11.34 3.38 -3.57
C GLY A 47 10.44 4.56 -3.20
N LYS A 48 9.50 4.95 -4.07
CA LYS A 48 8.52 6.00 -3.75
C LYS A 48 7.59 5.61 -2.60
N LEU A 49 7.20 4.34 -2.50
CA LEU A 49 6.41 3.84 -1.37
C LEU A 49 7.21 3.92 -0.06
N LEU A 50 8.45 3.42 -0.05
CA LEU A 50 9.29 3.42 1.15
C LEU A 50 9.62 4.84 1.61
N ALA A 51 9.96 5.75 0.68
CA ALA A 51 10.19 7.15 0.99
C ALA A 51 8.93 7.85 1.56
N ALA A 52 7.74 7.47 1.10
CA ALA A 52 6.50 8.01 1.64
C ALA A 52 6.21 7.51 3.06
N ILE A 53 6.55 6.26 3.38
CA ILE A 53 6.44 5.69 4.73
C ILE A 53 7.41 6.41 5.67
N GLU A 54 8.66 6.55 5.26
CA GLU A 54 9.70 7.26 6.03
C GLU A 54 9.31 8.72 6.28
N ALA A 55 8.84 9.43 5.25
CA ALA A 55 8.38 10.82 5.37
C ALA A 55 7.16 11.01 6.28
N ALA A 56 6.46 9.92 6.63
CA ALA A 56 5.37 9.91 7.60
C ALA A 56 5.85 9.55 9.02
N GLU A 57 7.16 9.49 9.27
CA GLU A 57 7.75 9.07 10.56
C GLU A 57 7.38 7.62 10.96
N LEU A 58 7.22 6.76 9.95
CA LEU A 58 6.93 5.34 10.13
C LEU A 58 8.11 4.48 9.68
N SER A 59 8.25 3.30 10.29
CA SER A 59 9.15 2.24 9.84
C SER A 59 8.39 0.97 9.49
N VAL A 60 8.96 0.19 8.55
CA VAL A 60 8.45 -1.13 8.19
C VAL A 60 9.00 -2.16 9.17
N MET A 61 8.12 -2.73 10.00
CA MET A 61 8.48 -3.84 10.88
C MET A 61 8.57 -5.16 10.13
N ASP A 62 7.62 -5.41 9.23
CA ASP A 62 7.48 -6.69 8.55
C ASP A 62 6.69 -6.53 7.24
N LYS A 63 6.89 -7.47 6.32
CA LYS A 63 6.17 -7.55 5.05
C LYS A 63 5.82 -9.00 4.76
N ILE A 64 4.53 -9.27 4.65
CA ILE A 64 3.99 -10.60 4.33
C ILE A 64 3.37 -10.55 2.94
N ASP A 65 3.81 -11.45 2.06
CA ASP A 65 3.37 -11.49 0.67
C ASP A 65 2.35 -12.61 0.42
N THR A 66 1.37 -12.34 -0.45
CA THR A 66 0.42 -13.33 -0.93
C THR A 66 0.12 -13.15 -2.42
N SER A 67 0.00 -14.27 -3.13
CA SER A 67 -0.36 -14.27 -4.55
C SER A 67 -1.88 -14.16 -4.75
N PRO A 68 -2.34 -13.55 -5.84
CA PRO A 68 -3.75 -13.35 -6.15
C PRO A 68 -4.48 -14.68 -6.29
N ARG A 69 -5.65 -14.79 -5.65
CA ARG A 69 -6.55 -15.95 -5.79
C ARG A 69 -7.86 -15.61 -6.51
N HIS A 70 -7.99 -14.39 -7.03
CA HIS A 70 -9.24 -13.85 -7.57
C HIS A 70 -9.44 -14.19 -9.07
N PRO A 71 -10.69 -14.40 -9.56
CA PRO A 71 -10.99 -14.73 -10.96
C PRO A 71 -10.37 -13.81 -12.02
N ARG A 72 -10.28 -12.50 -11.78
CA ARG A 72 -9.63 -11.53 -12.70
C ARG A 72 -8.15 -11.82 -12.97
N ALA A 73 -7.44 -12.45 -12.04
CA ALA A 73 -6.06 -12.87 -12.27
C ALA A 73 -5.95 -14.08 -13.21
N ARG A 74 -7.07 -14.77 -13.48
CA ARG A 74 -7.18 -15.96 -14.36
C ARG A 74 -7.88 -15.67 -15.68
N ASP A 75 -8.40 -14.46 -15.86
CA ASP A 75 -9.11 -14.07 -17.08
C ASP A 75 -8.10 -13.63 -18.15
N SER A 76 -7.85 -14.50 -19.13
CA SER A 76 -6.92 -14.24 -20.23
C SER A 76 -7.40 -13.20 -21.23
N THR A 77 -8.67 -12.78 -21.16
CA THR A 77 -9.22 -11.72 -22.02
C THR A 77 -9.01 -10.32 -21.45
N ASP A 78 -8.54 -10.23 -20.21
CA ASP A 78 -8.20 -8.97 -19.54
C ASP A 78 -6.90 -8.38 -20.13
N PRO A 79 -6.89 -7.12 -20.61
CA PRO A 79 -5.67 -6.46 -21.10
C PRO A 79 -4.53 -6.40 -20.06
N LEU A 80 -4.88 -6.45 -18.78
CA LEU A 80 -3.94 -6.47 -17.66
C LEU A 80 -3.68 -7.89 -17.14
N HIS A 81 -4.14 -8.93 -17.83
CA HIS A 81 -4.03 -10.32 -17.39
C HIS A 81 -2.61 -10.68 -16.97
N ALA A 82 -1.60 -10.37 -17.79
CA ALA A 82 -0.20 -10.66 -17.47
C ALA A 82 0.29 -9.95 -16.20
N ALA A 83 -0.17 -8.73 -15.94
CA ALA A 83 0.17 -7.99 -14.74
C ALA A 83 -0.61 -8.50 -13.51
N ARG A 84 -1.90 -8.85 -13.69
CA ARG A 84 -2.79 -9.37 -12.64
C ARG A 84 -2.50 -10.81 -12.26
N SER A 85 -2.05 -11.64 -13.19
CA SER A 85 -1.68 -13.03 -12.90
C SER A 85 -0.38 -13.12 -12.12
N ALA A 86 0.50 -12.14 -12.29
CA ALA A 86 1.78 -12.05 -11.62
C ALA A 86 1.77 -11.12 -10.39
N GLU A 87 0.66 -10.42 -10.09
CA GLU A 87 0.63 -9.46 -8.99
C GLU A 87 0.92 -10.14 -7.64
N ILE A 88 1.44 -9.37 -6.69
CA ILE A 88 1.63 -9.78 -5.31
C ILE A 88 0.92 -8.75 -4.45
N THR A 89 0.03 -9.24 -3.58
CA THR A 89 -0.53 -8.41 -2.52
C THR A 89 0.30 -8.60 -1.27
N SER A 90 0.77 -7.50 -0.71
CA SER A 90 1.61 -7.47 0.47
C SER A 90 0.87 -6.82 1.64
N LEU A 91 0.92 -7.45 2.80
CA LEU A 91 0.61 -6.84 4.09
C LEU A 91 1.90 -6.23 4.65
N TRP A 92 1.91 -4.93 4.85
CA TRP A 92 3.00 -4.18 5.44
C TRP A 92 2.63 -3.82 6.86
N ARG A 93 3.45 -4.27 7.82
CA ARG A 93 3.32 -3.90 9.22
C ARG A 93 4.22 -2.71 9.50
N LEU A 94 3.62 -1.61 9.92
CA LEU A 94 4.26 -0.33 10.15
C LEU A 94 4.19 0.01 11.64
N THR A 95 5.22 0.67 12.14
CA THR A 95 5.25 1.28 13.48
C THR A 95 5.70 2.71 13.36
N SER A 96 5.38 3.54 14.36
CA SER A 96 6.06 4.83 14.53
C SER A 96 7.55 4.60 14.79
N ASN A 97 8.38 5.48 14.27
CA ASN A 97 9.79 5.58 14.67
C ASN A 97 9.94 6.04 16.13
#